data_AF-A0A1Z4IJH1-F1
#
_entry.id   AF-A0A1Z4IJH1-F1
#
_cell.length_a   1.000
_cell.length_b   1.000
_cell.length_c   1.000
_cell.angle_alpha   90.00
_cell.angle_beta   90.00
_cell.angle_gamma   90.00
#
_symmetry.space_group_name_H-M   'P 1'
#
loop_
_entity.id
_entity.type
_entity.pdbx_description
1 polymer ?
#
loop_
_entity_poly.entity_id
_entity_poly.type
_entity_poly.pdbx_seq_one_letter_code
_entity_poly.pdbx_strand_id
1 'polypeptide(L)'
;MNLFSNTLIFHSELDAQLVAEQIYNCHLEGNLLIVPFKEQRAVDLAISLAGVDLPIVEGASCLLPFPKHERECQDDDVPQIYVACLSAYNNGKLHGMWIDCTQDASEIQEDIEWMLSWSPCRNYEACEEWAIHDYQNWHGIHIDEYEDIEKLAELAQALSEYGAAYATYYEYQGSEASIEDFQEHYYGQYETEEDFVYDQLEEQGVFKKLEEMGIPSLYLNLEAIARDWFIDSFYSVEEGYRKVHIFSRF
;
A
#
# COMPACT_ATOMS: atom_id res chain seq x y z
N MET A 1 -29.60 -41.79 -5.48
CA MET A 1 -28.15 -41.83 -5.76
C MET A 1 -27.83 -40.57 -6.53
N ASN A 2 -27.25 -39.57 -5.86
CA ASN A 2 -26.80 -38.36 -6.55
C ASN A 2 -25.57 -38.75 -7.38
N LEU A 3 -25.75 -38.85 -8.70
CA LEU A 3 -24.64 -38.90 -9.64
C LEU A 3 -24.00 -37.51 -9.61
N PHE A 4 -22.87 -37.37 -8.93
CA PHE A 4 -22.09 -36.15 -8.96
C PHE A 4 -21.41 -36.07 -10.33
N SER A 5 -21.86 -35.14 -11.18
CA SER A 5 -21.28 -34.87 -12.50
C SER A 5 -20.56 -33.52 -12.48
N ASN A 6 -19.29 -33.49 -12.86
CA ASN A 6 -18.55 -32.25 -13.14
C ASN A 6 -18.77 -31.86 -14.60
N THR A 7 -19.11 -30.60 -14.86
CA THR A 7 -19.26 -30.07 -16.22
C THR A 7 -18.09 -29.13 -16.52
N LEU A 8 -17.39 -29.39 -17.61
CA LEU A 8 -16.26 -28.58 -18.11
C LEU A 8 -16.69 -27.90 -19.40
N ILE A 9 -16.41 -26.60 -19.55
CA ILE A 9 -16.72 -25.84 -20.77
C ILE A 9 -15.40 -25.49 -21.46
N PHE A 10 -15.25 -25.86 -22.72
CA PHE A 10 -14.07 -25.55 -23.50
C PHE A 10 -14.31 -24.40 -24.48
N HIS A 11 -13.23 -23.72 -24.87
CA HIS A 11 -13.28 -22.63 -25.85
C HIS A 11 -13.66 -23.11 -27.25
N SER A 12 -13.33 -24.36 -27.58
CA SER A 12 -13.74 -25.00 -28.83
C SER A 12 -14.26 -26.42 -28.60
N GLU A 13 -15.12 -26.88 -29.51
CA GLU A 13 -15.58 -28.27 -29.55
C GLU A 13 -14.42 -29.25 -29.78
N LEU A 14 -13.38 -28.82 -30.48
CA LEU A 14 -12.18 -29.63 -30.73
C LEU A 14 -11.41 -29.88 -29.42
N ASP A 15 -11.27 -28.87 -28.57
CA ASP A 15 -10.57 -29.02 -27.28
C ASP A 15 -11.33 -29.96 -26.33
N ALA A 16 -12.67 -29.84 -26.33
CA ALA A 16 -13.53 -30.75 -25.56
C ALA A 16 -13.40 -32.21 -26.04
N GLN A 17 -13.30 -32.42 -27.35
CA GLN A 17 -13.07 -33.76 -27.94
C GLN A 17 -11.71 -34.34 -27.53
N LEU A 18 -10.64 -33.55 -27.61
CA LEU A 18 -9.29 -34.00 -27.26
C LEU A 18 -9.21 -34.46 -25.78
N VAL A 19 -9.89 -33.75 -24.87
CA VAL A 19 -9.95 -34.14 -23.46
C VAL A 19 -10.89 -35.32 -23.22
N ALA A 20 -12.00 -35.42 -23.95
CA ALA A 20 -12.91 -36.58 -23.87
C ALA A 20 -12.22 -37.90 -24.23
N GLU A 21 -11.29 -37.89 -25.19
CA GLU A 21 -10.51 -39.08 -25.56
C GLU A 21 -9.59 -39.59 -24.44
N GLN A 22 -9.23 -38.74 -23.49
CA GLN A 22 -8.39 -39.08 -22.35
C GLN A 22 -9.18 -39.55 -21.12
N ILE A 23 -10.52 -39.48 -21.15
CA ILE A 23 -11.38 -39.72 -19.99
C ILE A 23 -12.44 -40.79 -20.27
N TYR A 24 -12.47 -41.83 -19.44
CA TYR A 24 -13.51 -42.86 -19.53
C TYR A 24 -14.87 -42.40 -18.98
N ASN A 25 -15.95 -42.85 -19.63
CA ASN A 25 -17.35 -42.61 -19.23
C ASN A 25 -17.78 -41.13 -19.21
N CYS A 26 -17.14 -40.25 -19.99
CA CYS A 26 -17.58 -38.88 -20.17
C CYS A 26 -18.73 -38.78 -21.20
N HIS A 27 -19.53 -37.71 -21.09
CA HIS A 27 -20.56 -37.35 -22.07
C HIS A 27 -20.22 -35.99 -22.67
N LEU A 28 -20.09 -35.93 -23.99
CA LEU A 28 -19.73 -34.72 -24.73
C LEU A 28 -20.96 -34.13 -25.42
N GLU A 29 -21.23 -32.85 -25.20
CA GLU A 29 -22.24 -32.06 -25.90
C GLU A 29 -21.63 -30.77 -26.45
N GLY A 30 -21.16 -30.79 -27.70
CA GLY A 30 -20.48 -29.66 -28.31
C GLY A 30 -19.17 -29.33 -27.58
N ASN A 31 -19.06 -28.12 -27.03
CA ASN A 31 -17.92 -27.69 -26.21
C ASN A 31 -18.07 -28.01 -24.71
N LEU A 32 -19.10 -28.77 -24.32
CA LEU A 32 -19.34 -29.18 -22.94
C LEU A 32 -18.93 -30.64 -22.73
N LEU A 33 -18.13 -30.88 -21.69
CA LEU A 33 -17.72 -32.22 -21.27
C LEU A 33 -18.25 -32.52 -19.87
N ILE A 34 -19.13 -33.51 -19.77
CA ILE A 34 -19.72 -33.97 -18.51
C ILE A 34 -18.97 -35.21 -18.04
N VAL A 35 -18.32 -35.12 -16.88
CA VAL A 35 -17.48 -36.15 -16.31
C VAL A 35 -18.16 -36.75 -15.07
N PRO A 36 -18.30 -38.08 -14.96
CA PRO A 36 -19.09 -38.73 -13.91
C PRO A 36 -18.34 -38.91 -12.58
N PHE A 37 -17.11 -38.39 -12.45
CA PHE A 37 -16.28 -38.54 -11.26
C PHE A 37 -15.85 -37.19 -10.67
N LYS A 38 -15.69 -37.17 -9.34
CA LYS A 38 -15.35 -35.98 -8.53
C LYS A 38 -13.85 -35.67 -8.49
N GLU A 39 -13.01 -36.57 -9.00
CA GLU A 39 -11.55 -36.47 -8.84
C GLU A 39 -10.93 -35.48 -9.83
N GLN A 40 -10.71 -34.25 -9.36
CA GLN A 40 -10.17 -33.15 -10.15
C GLN A 40 -8.79 -33.46 -10.75
N ARG A 41 -7.93 -34.20 -10.03
CA ARG A 41 -6.59 -34.58 -10.50
C ARG A 41 -6.60 -35.38 -11.81
N ALA A 42 -7.61 -36.22 -12.02
CA ALA A 42 -7.74 -37.00 -13.25
C ALA A 42 -8.18 -36.12 -14.43
N VAL A 43 -8.99 -35.08 -14.16
CA VAL A 43 -9.39 -34.07 -15.14
C VAL A 43 -8.19 -33.18 -15.51
N ASP A 44 -7.44 -32.70 -14.52
CA ASP A 44 -6.27 -31.85 -14.73
C ASP A 44 -5.19 -32.57 -15.54
N LEU A 45 -4.97 -33.87 -15.26
CA LEU A 45 -4.05 -34.70 -16.04
C LEU A 45 -4.52 -34.90 -17.49
N ALA A 46 -5.83 -35.11 -17.71
CA ALA A 46 -6.39 -35.28 -19.04
C ALA A 46 -6.25 -34.00 -19.90
N ILE A 47 -6.48 -32.83 -19.30
CA ILE A 47 -6.25 -31.52 -19.94
C ILE A 47 -4.77 -31.35 -20.31
N SER A 48 -3.87 -31.67 -19.37
CA SER A 48 -2.42 -31.59 -19.60
C SER A 48 -1.95 -32.54 -20.71
N LEU A 49 -2.48 -33.76 -20.79
CA LEU A 49 -2.14 -34.73 -21.83
C LEU A 49 -2.71 -34.35 -23.21
N ALA A 50 -3.88 -33.71 -23.24
CA ALA A 50 -4.51 -33.21 -24.45
C ALA A 50 -3.81 -31.96 -25.02
N GLY A 51 -3.02 -31.25 -24.20
CA GLY A 51 -2.31 -30.05 -24.63
C GLY A 51 -3.24 -28.87 -24.96
N VAL A 52 -4.41 -28.83 -24.32
CA VAL A 52 -5.41 -27.78 -24.51
C VAL A 52 -5.36 -26.78 -23.36
N ASP A 53 -5.79 -25.55 -23.63
CA ASP A 53 -5.95 -24.52 -22.60
C ASP A 53 -7.00 -24.97 -21.55
N LEU A 54 -6.82 -24.52 -20.31
CA LEU A 54 -7.69 -24.90 -19.19
C LEU A 54 -9.16 -24.57 -19.53
N PRO A 55 -10.10 -25.51 -19.32
CA PRO A 55 -11.51 -25.24 -19.57
C PRO A 55 -12.00 -24.08 -18.70
N ILE A 56 -12.95 -23.31 -19.24
CA ILE A 56 -13.78 -22.39 -18.48
C ILE A 56 -14.66 -23.25 -17.57
N VAL A 57 -14.18 -23.58 -16.39
CA VAL A 57 -15.02 -24.23 -15.38
C VAL A 57 -15.81 -23.12 -14.69
N GLU A 58 -17.13 -23.16 -14.83
CA GLU A 58 -18.01 -22.35 -13.97
C GLU A 58 -17.74 -22.78 -12.51
N GLY A 59 -17.02 -21.95 -11.76
CA GLY A 59 -16.63 -22.23 -10.37
C GLY A 59 -15.32 -23.00 -10.16
N ALA A 60 -14.36 -23.01 -11.09
CA ALA A 60 -12.99 -23.35 -10.70
C ALA A 60 -12.37 -22.21 -9.90
N SER A 61 -12.38 -22.37 -8.58
CA SER A 61 -11.45 -21.63 -7.73
C SER A 61 -10.07 -22.02 -8.17
N CYS A 62 -9.12 -21.09 -8.17
CA CYS A 62 -7.73 -21.48 -8.13
C CYS A 62 -7.55 -22.40 -6.90
N LEU A 63 -7.40 -23.71 -7.13
CA LEU A 63 -7.21 -24.72 -6.08
C LEU A 63 -5.77 -24.71 -5.55
N LEU A 64 -4.91 -23.92 -6.19
CA LEU A 64 -3.61 -23.61 -5.66
C LEU A 64 -3.80 -22.82 -4.36
N PRO A 65 -2.99 -23.09 -3.33
CA PRO A 65 -3.01 -22.28 -2.12
C PRO A 65 -2.69 -20.83 -2.52
N PHE A 66 -3.39 -19.86 -1.92
CA PHE A 66 -3.10 -18.44 -2.12
C PHE A 66 -1.61 -18.18 -1.84
N PRO A 67 -0.78 -17.85 -2.86
CA PRO A 67 0.66 -17.76 -2.71
C PRO A 67 1.04 -16.38 -2.15
N LYS A 68 0.49 -16.05 -0.98
CA LYS A 68 0.58 -14.74 -0.31
C LYS A 68 1.98 -14.12 -0.35
N HIS A 69 3.00 -14.94 -0.09
CA HIS A 69 4.41 -14.53 -0.04
C HIS A 69 5.00 -14.04 -1.38
N GLU A 70 4.32 -14.21 -2.52
CA GLU A 70 4.81 -13.73 -3.82
C GLU A 70 4.73 -12.21 -3.97
N ARG A 71 3.75 -11.57 -3.32
CA ARG A 71 3.48 -10.13 -3.43
C ARG A 71 3.29 -9.44 -2.09
N GLU A 72 3.13 -10.19 -1.01
CA GLU A 72 3.01 -9.60 0.32
C GLU A 72 4.29 -8.83 0.71
N CYS A 73 4.11 -7.59 1.16
CA CYS A 73 5.17 -6.78 1.74
C CYS A 73 5.89 -7.55 2.85
N GLN A 74 7.22 -7.52 2.83
CA GLN A 74 8.09 -8.17 3.82
C GLN A 74 8.90 -7.16 4.61
N ASP A 75 8.77 -5.87 4.29
CA ASP A 75 9.51 -4.80 4.94
C ASP A 75 8.62 -4.18 6.02
N ASP A 76 8.98 -4.44 7.27
CA ASP A 76 8.27 -3.93 8.44
C ASP A 76 8.68 -2.48 8.79
N ASP A 77 9.54 -1.83 8.01
CA ASP A 77 9.95 -0.43 8.22
C ASP A 77 9.28 0.54 7.22
N VAL A 78 8.61 0.03 6.17
CA VAL A 78 7.92 0.86 5.17
C VAL A 78 6.43 1.05 5.51
N PRO A 79 5.81 2.17 5.10
CA PRO A 79 4.36 2.34 5.18
C PRO A 79 3.64 1.24 4.39
N GLN A 80 2.82 0.45 5.10
CA GLN A 80 2.09 -0.67 4.51
C GLN A 80 0.65 -0.73 5.01
N ILE A 81 -0.22 -1.32 4.19
CA ILE A 81 -1.64 -1.53 4.48
C ILE A 81 -2.00 -3.01 4.38
N TYR A 82 -2.88 -3.49 5.26
CA TYR A 82 -3.49 -4.81 5.13
C TYR A 82 -4.83 -4.68 4.43
N VAL A 83 -4.88 -5.13 3.17
CA VAL A 83 -6.10 -5.11 2.35
C VAL A 83 -6.78 -6.46 2.41
N ALA A 84 -8.08 -6.46 2.69
CA ALA A 84 -8.92 -7.64 2.75
C ALA A 84 -9.99 -7.67 1.65
N CYS A 85 -10.32 -8.86 1.15
CA CYS A 85 -11.45 -9.07 0.23
C CYS A 85 -12.77 -9.06 1.01
N LEU A 86 -13.67 -8.12 0.69
CA LEU A 86 -14.94 -7.98 1.41
C LEU A 86 -15.87 -9.17 1.21
N SER A 87 -15.90 -9.76 0.01
CA SER A 87 -16.66 -10.99 -0.26
C SER A 87 -16.20 -12.13 0.66
N ALA A 88 -14.88 -12.32 0.80
CA ALA A 88 -14.34 -13.33 1.70
C ALA A 88 -14.69 -13.05 3.17
N TYR A 89 -14.51 -11.80 3.60
CA TYR A 89 -14.81 -11.36 4.95
C TYR A 89 -16.29 -11.57 5.32
N ASN A 90 -17.21 -11.16 4.45
CA ASN A 90 -18.66 -11.34 4.64
C ASN A 90 -19.07 -12.82 4.74
N ASN A 91 -18.29 -13.72 4.14
CA ASN A 91 -18.47 -15.17 4.23
C ASN A 91 -17.67 -15.82 5.38
N GLY A 92 -17.08 -15.03 6.28
CA GLY A 92 -16.31 -15.51 7.44
C GLY A 92 -14.97 -16.14 7.07
N LYS A 93 -14.40 -15.79 5.91
CA LYS A 93 -13.09 -16.26 5.45
C LYS A 93 -12.08 -15.12 5.53
N LEU A 94 -10.92 -15.37 6.13
CA LEU A 94 -9.81 -14.43 6.13
C LEU A 94 -9.07 -14.54 4.80
N HIS A 95 -9.11 -13.48 3.99
CA HIS A 95 -8.40 -13.39 2.73
C HIS A 95 -7.96 -11.96 2.48
N GLY A 96 -6.66 -11.75 2.43
CA GLY A 96 -6.02 -10.44 2.36
C GLY A 96 -4.51 -10.54 2.50
N MET A 97 -3.81 -9.45 2.24
CA MET A 97 -2.34 -9.38 2.32
C MET A 97 -1.86 -7.99 2.69
N TRP A 98 -0.65 -7.91 3.25
CA TRP A 98 0.06 -6.65 3.42
C TRP A 98 0.62 -6.18 2.08
N ILE A 99 0.41 -4.91 1.76
CA ILE A 99 0.85 -4.27 0.52
C ILE A 99 1.74 -3.09 0.89
N ASP A 100 2.90 -3.02 0.23
CA ASP A 100 3.83 -1.89 0.32
C ASP A 100 3.18 -0.68 -0.34
N CYS A 101 3.05 0.43 0.38
CA CYS A 101 2.49 1.66 -0.20
C CYS A 101 3.54 2.58 -0.81
N THR A 102 4.83 2.29 -0.69
CA THR A 102 5.91 3.10 -1.29
C THR A 102 6.04 2.88 -2.80
N GLN A 103 5.48 1.78 -3.32
CA GLN A 103 5.38 1.50 -4.74
C GLN A 103 4.40 2.45 -5.46
N ASP A 104 4.37 2.42 -6.79
CA ASP A 104 3.47 3.27 -7.55
C ASP A 104 2.00 2.86 -7.33
N ALA A 105 1.08 3.83 -7.36
CA ALA A 105 -0.36 3.59 -7.15
C ALA A 105 -0.94 2.49 -8.07
N SER A 106 -0.44 2.40 -9.30
CA SER A 106 -0.83 1.32 -10.23
C SER A 106 -0.37 -0.06 -9.76
N GLU A 107 0.80 -0.17 -9.15
CA GLU A 107 1.33 -1.44 -8.63
C GLU A 107 0.56 -1.87 -7.38
N ILE A 108 0.20 -0.92 -6.50
CA ILE A 108 -0.70 -1.17 -5.36
C ILE A 108 -2.05 -1.72 -5.87
N GLN A 109 -2.63 -1.08 -6.89
CA GLN A 109 -3.89 -1.53 -7.48
C GLN A 109 -3.75 -2.94 -8.10
N GLU A 110 -2.67 -3.21 -8.82
CA GLU A 110 -2.38 -4.55 -9.37
C GLU A 110 -2.27 -5.61 -8.28
N ASP A 111 -1.65 -5.29 -7.14
CA ASP A 111 -1.54 -6.17 -5.98
C ASP A 111 -2.90 -6.46 -5.35
N ILE A 112 -3.75 -5.45 -5.19
CA ILE A 112 -5.13 -5.61 -4.71
C ILE A 112 -5.93 -6.49 -5.67
N GLU A 113 -5.90 -6.21 -6.96
CA GLU A 113 -6.58 -7.00 -7.99
C GLU A 113 -6.09 -8.44 -8.02
N TRP A 114 -4.78 -8.63 -7.89
CA TRP A 114 -4.19 -9.95 -7.79
C TRP A 114 -4.73 -10.67 -6.56
N MET A 115 -4.70 -10.06 -5.37
CA MET A 115 -5.25 -10.65 -4.14
C MET A 115 -6.73 -11.02 -4.31
N LEU A 116 -7.55 -10.13 -4.86
CA LEU A 116 -8.97 -10.38 -5.14
C LEU A 116 -9.18 -11.53 -6.12
N SER A 117 -8.29 -11.67 -7.11
CA SER A 117 -8.33 -12.75 -8.09
C SER A 117 -8.18 -14.14 -7.46
N TRP A 118 -7.52 -14.22 -6.29
CA TRP A 118 -7.33 -15.41 -5.49
C TRP A 118 -8.41 -15.64 -4.42
N SER A 119 -9.46 -14.80 -4.40
CA SER A 119 -10.50 -14.89 -3.37
C SER A 119 -11.18 -16.27 -3.35
N PRO A 120 -11.36 -16.87 -2.15
CA PRO A 120 -12.04 -18.16 -2.00
C PRO A 120 -13.56 -18.10 -2.26
N CYS A 121 -14.10 -16.92 -2.60
CA CYS A 121 -15.50 -16.69 -2.88
C CYS A 121 -15.79 -16.46 -4.38
N ARG A 122 -14.73 -16.36 -5.19
CA ARG A 122 -14.81 -16.04 -6.63
C ARG A 122 -15.66 -17.01 -7.46
N ASN A 123 -15.91 -18.22 -6.94
CA ASN A 123 -16.70 -19.25 -7.61
C ASN A 123 -18.20 -18.99 -7.60
N TYR A 124 -18.69 -18.14 -6.71
CA TYR A 124 -20.12 -17.95 -6.49
C TYR A 124 -20.53 -16.49 -6.34
N GLU A 125 -19.57 -15.55 -6.29
CA GLU A 125 -19.81 -14.11 -6.38
C GLU A 125 -18.60 -13.38 -6.99
N ALA A 126 -18.86 -12.21 -7.57
CA ALA A 126 -17.81 -11.31 -7.99
C ALA A 126 -17.06 -10.78 -6.75
N CYS A 127 -15.74 -10.95 -6.72
CA CYS A 127 -14.88 -10.48 -5.65
C CYS A 127 -14.12 -9.26 -6.15
N GLU A 128 -14.79 -8.12 -6.19
CA GLU A 128 -14.25 -6.83 -6.70
C GLU A 128 -14.03 -5.83 -5.56
N GLU A 129 -14.72 -6.02 -4.44
CA GLU A 129 -14.68 -5.11 -3.31
C GLU A 129 -13.59 -5.48 -2.31
N TRP A 130 -12.87 -4.46 -1.86
CA TRP A 130 -11.80 -4.54 -0.87
C TRP A 130 -11.93 -3.41 0.16
N ALA A 131 -11.27 -3.56 1.30
CA ALA A 131 -11.13 -2.51 2.30
C ALA A 131 -9.80 -2.67 3.04
N ILE A 132 -9.29 -1.55 3.56
CA ILE A 132 -8.14 -1.52 4.45
C ILE A 132 -8.62 -1.89 5.85
N HIS A 133 -8.08 -2.98 6.38
CA HIS A 133 -8.46 -3.50 7.70
C HIS A 133 -7.41 -3.20 8.77
N ASP A 134 -6.16 -2.94 8.37
CA ASP A 134 -5.06 -2.59 9.27
C ASP A 134 -3.97 -1.83 8.49
N TYR A 135 -3.07 -1.14 9.19
CA TYR A 135 -1.96 -0.39 8.59
C TYR A 135 -0.78 -0.24 9.56
N GLN A 136 0.44 -0.09 9.01
CA GLN A 136 1.68 0.02 9.81
C GLN A 136 2.66 1.04 9.21
N ASN A 137 3.50 1.63 10.08
CA ASN A 137 4.56 2.58 9.75
C ASN A 137 4.13 3.90 9.10
N TRP A 138 2.91 4.35 9.40
CA TRP A 138 2.39 5.64 8.93
C TRP A 138 2.75 6.82 9.85
N HIS A 139 3.70 6.65 10.78
CA HIS A 139 4.20 7.70 11.68
C HIS A 139 3.11 8.50 12.44
N GLY A 140 1.98 7.86 12.76
CA GLY A 140 0.87 8.48 13.49
C GLY A 140 -0.28 8.98 12.59
N ILE A 141 -0.12 8.97 11.26
CA ILE A 141 -1.20 9.28 10.33
C ILE A 141 -2.26 8.17 10.40
N HIS A 142 -3.52 8.59 10.50
CA HIS A 142 -4.67 7.68 10.47
C HIS A 142 -5.08 7.40 9.02
N ILE A 143 -5.20 6.12 8.67
CA ILE A 143 -5.68 5.67 7.36
C ILE A 143 -7.11 5.14 7.49
N ASP A 144 -7.99 5.64 6.63
CA ASP A 144 -9.39 5.22 6.57
C ASP A 144 -9.56 3.91 5.79
N GLU A 145 -10.65 3.17 6.07
CA GLU A 145 -10.93 1.86 5.47
C GLU A 145 -11.05 1.89 3.92
N TYR A 146 -11.39 3.07 3.37
CA TYR A 146 -11.63 3.32 1.94
C TYR A 146 -10.80 4.50 1.43
N GLU A 147 -9.59 4.68 1.96
CA GLU A 147 -8.69 5.72 1.51
C GLU A 147 -8.29 5.54 0.04
N ASP A 148 -8.02 6.65 -0.64
CA ASP A 148 -7.65 6.71 -2.05
C ASP A 148 -6.22 6.16 -2.27
N ILE A 149 -6.03 5.31 -3.29
CA ILE A 149 -4.75 4.60 -3.52
C ILE A 149 -3.66 5.57 -3.94
N GLU A 150 -3.98 6.54 -4.80
CA GLU A 150 -3.07 7.56 -5.26
C GLU A 150 -2.56 8.38 -4.08
N LYS A 151 -3.47 8.82 -3.20
CA LYS A 151 -3.10 9.51 -1.96
C LYS A 151 -2.25 8.65 -1.03
N LEU A 152 -2.54 7.35 -0.89
CA LEU A 152 -1.73 6.44 -0.09
C LEU A 152 -0.31 6.33 -0.63
N ALA A 153 -0.14 6.20 -1.95
CA ALA A 153 1.16 6.11 -2.59
C ALA A 153 1.97 7.40 -2.39
N GLU A 154 1.36 8.57 -2.62
CA GLU A 154 2.01 9.87 -2.42
C GLU A 154 2.45 10.06 -0.96
N LEU A 155 1.57 9.76 -0.01
CA LEU A 155 1.88 9.87 1.42
C LEU A 155 2.98 8.90 1.84
N ALA A 156 2.92 7.65 1.39
CA ALA A 156 3.92 6.65 1.75
C ALA A 156 5.31 6.98 1.18
N GLN A 157 5.38 7.50 -0.05
CA GLN A 157 6.63 7.97 -0.65
C GLN A 157 7.20 9.14 0.15
N ALA A 158 6.37 10.13 0.51
CA ALA A 158 6.80 11.26 1.33
C ALA A 158 7.27 10.83 2.72
N LEU A 159 6.58 9.88 3.36
CA LEU A 159 6.99 9.30 4.64
C LEU A 159 8.29 8.50 4.53
N SER A 160 8.50 7.76 3.44
CA SER A 160 9.74 7.03 3.23
C SER A 160 10.94 7.97 3.05
N GLU A 161 10.75 9.16 2.49
CA GLU A 161 11.84 10.13 2.25
C GLU A 161 12.09 11.04 3.47
N TYR A 162 11.03 11.54 4.09
CA TYR A 162 11.10 12.58 5.14
C TYR A 162 10.71 12.08 6.53
N GLY A 163 10.16 10.88 6.65
CA GLY A 163 9.82 10.23 7.92
C GLY A 163 8.82 11.01 8.75
N ALA A 164 9.08 11.05 10.06
CA ALA A 164 8.23 11.69 11.06
C ALA A 164 8.05 13.21 10.83
N ALA A 165 9.00 13.87 10.15
CA ALA A 165 8.92 15.29 9.85
C ALA A 165 7.73 15.60 8.94
N TYR A 166 7.55 14.82 7.88
CA TYR A 166 6.41 14.98 6.98
C TYR A 166 5.10 14.55 7.63
N ALA A 167 5.11 13.47 8.43
CA ALA A 167 3.93 13.02 9.15
C ALA A 167 3.31 14.12 10.03
N THR A 168 4.16 14.86 10.75
CA THR A 168 3.68 15.93 11.63
C THR A 168 3.24 17.17 10.85
N TYR A 169 3.95 17.48 9.75
CA TYR A 169 3.51 18.54 8.84
C TYR A 169 2.11 18.24 8.28
N TYR A 170 1.89 16.99 7.85
CA TYR A 170 0.60 16.52 7.35
C TYR A 170 -0.49 16.60 8.43
N GLU A 171 -0.18 16.25 9.69
CA GLU A 171 -1.13 16.40 10.80
C GLU A 171 -1.52 17.87 11.05
N TYR A 172 -0.57 18.79 10.91
CA TYR A 172 -0.82 20.23 11.12
C TYR A 172 -1.60 20.87 9.97
N GLN A 173 -1.25 20.56 8.73
CA GLN A 173 -1.83 21.15 7.51
C GLN A 173 -3.11 20.44 7.05
N GLY A 174 -3.27 19.16 7.39
CA GLY A 174 -4.37 18.30 6.96
C GLY A 174 -4.26 17.91 5.48
N SER A 175 -5.40 17.67 4.84
CA SER A 175 -5.50 17.15 3.47
C SER A 175 -5.02 18.11 2.37
N GLU A 176 -4.61 19.33 2.71
CA GLU A 176 -4.02 20.30 1.77
C GLU A 176 -2.48 20.24 1.74
N ALA A 177 -1.87 19.36 2.55
CA ALA A 177 -0.42 19.17 2.53
C ALA A 177 0.04 18.57 1.20
N SER A 178 0.82 19.33 0.43
CA SER A 178 1.56 18.80 -0.71
C SER A 178 3.04 18.61 -0.36
N ILE A 179 3.72 17.73 -1.10
CA ILE A 179 5.18 17.53 -0.95
C ILE A 179 5.94 18.80 -1.35
N GLU A 180 5.45 19.50 -2.39
CA GLU A 180 6.05 20.76 -2.86
C GLU A 180 5.97 21.83 -1.77
N ASP A 181 4.80 22.01 -1.16
CA ASP A 181 4.62 22.96 -0.05
C ASP A 181 5.48 22.58 1.15
N PHE A 182 5.60 21.28 1.47
CA PHE A 182 6.49 20.81 2.52
C PHE A 182 7.95 21.19 2.24
N GLN A 183 8.44 20.93 1.03
CA GLN A 183 9.82 21.24 0.64
C GLN A 183 10.12 22.74 0.68
N GLU A 184 9.15 23.59 0.34
CA GLU A 184 9.32 25.05 0.41
C GLU A 184 9.37 25.58 1.85
N HIS A 185 8.64 24.93 2.77
CA HIS A 185 8.50 25.41 4.15
C HIS A 185 9.45 24.71 5.13
N TYR A 186 10.11 23.63 4.74
CA TYR A 186 11.00 22.86 5.62
C TYR A 186 12.43 23.40 5.63
N TYR A 187 12.91 23.80 6.81
CA TYR A 187 14.24 24.41 7.02
C TYR A 187 15.29 23.42 7.55
N GLY A 188 14.91 22.15 7.75
CA GLY A 188 15.81 21.09 8.19
C GLY A 188 15.64 20.69 9.66
N GLN A 189 16.62 19.90 10.12
CA GLN A 189 16.66 19.32 11.47
C GLN A 189 17.76 19.97 12.31
N TYR A 190 17.41 20.36 13.53
CA TYR A 190 18.31 21.03 14.50
C TYR A 190 18.22 20.35 15.87
N GLU A 191 19.18 20.61 16.76
CA GLU A 191 19.12 20.10 18.15
C GLU A 191 18.10 20.87 18.98
N THR A 192 18.00 22.18 18.77
CA THR A 192 17.08 23.10 19.45
C THR A 192 16.61 24.23 18.54
N GLU A 193 15.56 24.93 18.94
CA GLU A 193 15.08 26.15 18.24
C GLU A 193 16.15 27.26 18.23
N GLU A 194 16.96 27.34 19.28
CA GLU A 194 18.05 28.31 19.39
C GLU A 194 19.17 28.04 18.39
N ASP A 195 19.46 26.78 18.09
CA ASP A 195 20.49 26.41 17.12
C ASP A 195 20.09 26.87 15.70
N PHE A 196 18.81 26.73 15.35
CA PHE A 196 18.30 27.26 14.08
C PHE A 196 18.42 28.77 13.98
N VAL A 197 18.04 29.49 15.04
CA VAL A 197 18.18 30.95 15.06
C VAL A 197 19.65 31.36 14.95
N TYR A 198 20.55 30.64 15.62
CA TYR A 198 21.98 30.88 15.50
C TYR A 198 22.45 30.74 14.04
N ASP A 199 22.14 29.62 13.39
CA ASP A 199 22.54 29.35 12.00
C ASP A 199 21.97 30.42 11.05
N GLN A 200 20.69 30.78 11.20
CA GLN A 200 20.06 31.83 10.40
C GLN A 200 20.72 33.20 10.59
N LEU A 201 21.08 33.57 11.81
CA LEU A 201 21.77 34.83 12.10
C LEU A 201 23.21 34.83 11.58
N GLU A 202 23.88 33.67 11.58
CA GLU A 202 25.20 33.49 11.00
C GLU A 202 25.16 33.65 9.47
N GLU A 203 24.22 32.98 8.79
CA GLU A 203 24.03 33.07 7.34
C GLU A 203 23.71 34.49 6.88
N GLN A 204 22.88 35.23 7.63
CA GLN A 204 22.57 36.64 7.36
C GLN A 204 23.73 37.61 7.69
N GLY A 205 24.81 37.08 8.25
CA GLY A 205 26.01 37.82 8.65
C GLY A 205 25.75 38.81 9.79
N VAL A 206 24.74 38.57 10.63
CA VAL A 206 24.36 39.46 11.73
C VAL A 206 25.48 39.53 12.76
N PHE A 207 26.08 38.40 13.11
CA PHE A 207 27.20 38.36 14.05
C PHE A 207 28.38 39.23 13.58
N LYS A 208 28.76 39.11 12.30
CA LYS A 208 29.82 39.92 11.72
C LYS A 208 29.49 41.42 11.75
N LYS A 209 28.25 41.81 11.42
CA LYS A 209 27.80 43.21 11.47
C LYS A 209 27.86 43.78 12.90
N LEU A 210 27.49 43.00 13.90
CA LEU A 210 27.54 43.42 15.30
C LEU A 210 28.98 43.63 15.79
N GLU A 211 29.89 42.72 15.42
CA GLU A 211 31.32 42.87 15.70
C GLU A 211 31.92 44.11 15.04
N GLU A 212 31.56 44.40 13.78
CA GLU A 212 31.95 45.62 13.07
C GLU A 212 31.45 46.90 13.78
N MET A 213 30.30 46.84 14.46
CA MET A 213 29.76 47.92 15.28
C MET A 213 30.35 47.96 16.70
N GLY A 214 31.25 47.04 17.06
CA GLY A 214 31.88 46.94 18.37
C GLY A 214 30.97 46.36 19.45
N ILE A 215 29.89 45.67 19.08
CA ILE A 215 28.96 45.00 19.99
C ILE A 215 29.30 43.50 20.01
N PRO A 216 29.73 42.93 21.14
CA PRO A 216 29.96 41.49 21.23
C PRO A 216 28.66 40.71 20.97
N SER A 217 28.72 39.73 20.08
CA SER A 217 27.62 38.82 19.75
C SER A 217 27.06 38.06 20.97
N LEU A 218 27.89 37.86 22.00
CA LEU A 218 27.52 37.28 23.30
C LEU A 218 26.40 38.01 24.04
N TYR A 219 26.09 39.26 23.67
CA TYR A 219 24.96 39.99 24.24
C TYR A 219 23.61 39.65 23.58
N LEU A 220 23.61 38.91 22.48
CA LEU A 220 22.36 38.43 21.87
C LEU A 220 21.77 37.30 22.71
N ASN A 221 20.51 37.51 23.12
CA ASN A 221 19.73 36.47 23.75
C ASN A 221 19.02 35.66 22.67
N LEU A 222 19.66 34.57 22.22
CA LEU A 222 19.14 33.70 21.16
C LEU A 222 17.82 33.02 21.56
N GLU A 223 17.67 32.64 22.84
CA GLU A 223 16.43 32.05 23.37
C GLU A 223 15.24 33.02 23.23
N ALA A 224 15.45 34.32 23.52
CA ALA A 224 14.40 35.32 23.35
C ALA A 224 14.04 35.54 21.88
N ILE A 225 15.04 35.53 20.98
CA ILE A 225 14.82 35.67 19.54
C ILE A 225 14.06 34.46 18.99
N ALA A 226 14.48 33.24 19.37
CA ALA A 226 13.80 32.00 19.01
C ALA A 226 12.34 32.06 19.44
N ARG A 227 12.09 32.39 20.72
CA ARG A 227 10.72 32.51 21.21
C ARG A 227 9.87 33.47 20.37
N ASP A 228 10.39 34.63 19.98
CA ASP A 228 9.64 35.59 19.15
C ASP A 228 9.42 35.04 17.73
N TRP A 229 10.42 34.39 17.13
CA TRP A 229 10.35 33.81 15.79
C TRP A 229 9.36 32.64 15.71
N PHE A 230 9.36 31.74 16.69
CA PHE A 230 8.45 30.59 16.76
C PHE A 230 7.01 30.94 17.20
N ILE A 231 6.79 32.15 17.69
CA ILE A 231 5.43 32.67 17.95
C ILE A 231 4.74 33.06 16.64
N ASP A 232 5.46 33.67 15.70
CA ASP A 232 4.88 34.33 14.53
C ASP A 232 5.28 33.68 13.20
N SER A 233 6.59 33.48 12.98
CA SER A 233 7.15 33.15 11.66
C SER A 233 7.49 31.68 11.45
N PHE A 234 7.72 30.91 12.52
CA PHE A 234 8.13 29.50 12.45
C PHE A 234 7.33 28.62 13.41
N TYR A 235 7.37 27.32 13.18
CA TYR A 235 6.95 26.32 14.15
C TYR A 235 7.94 25.15 14.13
N SER A 236 8.05 24.47 15.27
CA SER A 236 8.96 23.34 15.46
C SER A 236 8.17 22.07 15.78
N VAL A 237 8.74 20.94 15.41
CA VAL A 237 8.22 19.61 15.69
C VAL A 237 9.32 18.77 16.32
N GLU A 238 9.08 18.25 17.53
CA GLU A 238 10.00 17.35 18.23
C GLU A 238 9.80 15.90 17.76
N GLU A 239 10.80 15.34 17.08
CA GLU A 239 10.84 13.91 16.73
C GLU A 239 11.39 13.06 17.91
N GLY A 240 12.29 13.65 18.71
CA GLY A 240 12.94 12.98 19.82
C GLY A 240 13.90 13.87 20.60
N TYR A 241 14.75 13.25 21.43
CA TYR A 241 15.71 14.01 22.25
C TYR A 241 16.71 14.78 21.37
N ARG A 242 16.65 16.12 21.42
CA ARG A 242 17.48 17.04 20.62
C ARG A 242 17.36 16.82 19.12
N LYS A 243 16.13 16.59 18.65
CA LYS A 243 15.81 16.50 17.23
C LYS A 243 14.52 17.27 16.99
N VAL A 244 14.67 18.50 16.54
CA VAL A 244 13.56 19.37 16.14
C VAL A 244 13.60 19.62 14.64
N HIS A 245 12.46 19.42 14.00
CA HIS A 245 12.23 19.81 12.61
C HIS A 245 11.59 21.18 12.59
N ILE A 246 12.09 22.07 11.73
CA ILE A 246 11.67 23.48 11.70
C ILE A 246 11.00 23.80 10.38
N PHE A 247 9.87 24.50 10.49
CA PHE A 247 9.01 24.87 9.40
C PHE A 247 8.66 26.36 9.46
N SER A 248 8.58 27.04 8.32
CA SER A 248 8.00 28.39 8.28
C SER A 248 6.48 28.35 8.37
N ARG A 249 5.91 29.35 9.03
CA ARG A 249 4.46 29.61 9.05
C ARG A 249 4.05 30.43 7.81
N PHE A 250 2.83 30.17 7.36
CA PHE A 250 2.16 30.88 6.26
C PHE A 250 1.72 32.29 6.65
#